data_AF-A0A7V8RCG6-F1
#
_entry.id   AF-A0A7V8RCG6-F1
#
_cell.length_a   1.000
_cell.length_b   1.000
_cell.length_c   1.000
_cell.angle_alpha   90.00
_cell.angle_beta   90.00
_cell.angle_gamma   90.00
#
_symmetry.space_group_name_H-M   'P 1'
#
loop_
_entity.id
_entity.type
_entity.pdbx_description
1 polymer ?
#
loop_
_entity_poly.entity_id
_entity_poly.type
_entity_poly.pdbx_seq_one_letter_code
_entity_poly.pdbx_strand_id
1 'polypeptide(L)'
;MLVARDLRNGSLASLEAYLKQHQGIPDREVAFELWRLLAGPAAQTRFRLVVVDHPDAPADKGGRPSTRSRVPTRKDRERVAEFSCKLDLHGKVWLAREEAAECLGISESTIKRATRKIEAEEAQEIELNSTRARRAAALKKLRRER
;
A
#
# COMPACT_ATOMS: atom_id res chain seq x y z
N MET A 1 9.99 32.02 15.61
CA MET A 1 10.16 30.70 16.27
C MET A 1 11.53 30.13 15.89
N LEU A 2 12.32 29.59 16.83
CA LEU A 2 13.70 29.13 16.58
C LEU A 2 13.75 28.06 15.47
N VAL A 3 12.75 27.17 15.45
CA VAL A 3 12.63 26.04 14.52
C VAL A 3 12.48 26.49 13.07
N ALA A 4 11.54 27.39 12.77
CA ALA A 4 11.35 27.88 11.40
C ALA A 4 12.60 28.59 10.84
N ARG A 5 13.36 29.28 11.70
CA ARG A 5 14.62 29.91 11.31
C ARG A 5 15.70 28.88 10.97
N ASP A 6 15.81 27.82 11.79
CA ASP A 6 16.76 26.73 11.54
C ASP A 6 16.43 25.98 10.25
N LEU A 7 15.14 25.72 10.00
CA LEU A 7 14.67 25.10 8.76
C LEU A 7 15.03 25.93 7.52
N ARG A 8 14.86 27.26 7.57
CA ARG A 8 15.28 28.16 6.48
C ARG A 8 16.79 28.13 6.22
N ASN A 9 17.58 27.83 7.25
CA ASN A 9 19.03 27.70 7.18
C ASN A 9 19.51 26.27 6.87
N GLY A 10 18.57 25.33 6.64
CA GLY A 10 18.90 23.93 6.33
C GLY A 10 19.34 23.11 7.53
N SER A 11 19.06 23.58 8.75
CA SER A 11 19.36 22.86 10.00
C SER A 11 18.11 22.21 10.57
N LEU A 12 18.25 20.98 11.07
CA LEU A 12 17.20 20.23 11.76
C LEU A 12 17.41 20.16 13.27
N ALA A 13 18.43 20.84 13.81
CA ALA A 13 18.86 20.71 15.19
C ALA A 13 17.74 21.00 16.21
N SER A 14 16.93 22.03 15.96
CA SER A 14 15.81 22.40 16.82
C SER A 14 14.51 21.65 16.51
N LEU A 15 14.42 20.95 15.36
CA LEU A 15 13.22 20.21 14.96
C LEU A 15 13.00 18.99 15.86
N GLU A 16 14.07 18.28 16.24
CA GLU A 16 13.96 17.10 17.10
C GLU A 16 13.39 17.44 18.48
N ALA A 17 13.93 18.49 19.12
CA ALA A 17 13.44 18.97 20.41
C ALA A 17 11.97 19.41 20.34
N TYR A 18 11.61 20.11 19.26
CA TYR A 18 10.25 20.56 18.99
C TYR A 18 9.27 19.38 18.85
N LEU A 19 9.61 18.36 18.07
CA LEU A 19 8.75 17.18 17.88
C LEU A 19 8.57 16.38 19.18
N LYS A 20 9.63 16.26 20.01
CA LYS A 20 9.55 15.63 21.33
C LYS A 20 8.59 16.37 22.28
N GLN A 21 8.58 17.70 22.21
CA GLN A 21 7.75 18.54 23.07
C GLN A 21 6.28 18.56 22.63
N HIS A 22 6.01 18.63 21.33
CA HIS A 22 4.67 18.89 20.80
C HIS A 22 3.95 17.65 20.24
N GLN A 23 4.63 16.49 20.17
CA GLN A 23 4.10 15.25 19.58
C GLN A 23 3.44 15.45 18.20
N GLY A 24 3.96 16.38 17.41
CA GLY A 24 3.39 16.82 16.14
C GLY A 24 3.88 18.19 15.73
N ILE A 25 3.26 18.77 14.70
CA ILE A 25 3.57 20.11 14.19
C ILE A 25 2.29 20.96 14.27
N PRO A 26 1.94 21.47 15.46
CA PRO A 26 0.78 22.35 15.63
C PRO A 26 1.01 23.74 15.02
N ASP A 27 2.26 24.21 14.93
CA ASP A 27 2.56 25.55 14.44
C ASP A 27 2.54 25.63 12.93
N ARG A 28 1.64 26.48 12.41
CA ARG A 28 1.43 26.66 10.97
C ARG A 28 2.69 27.14 10.23
N GLU A 29 3.51 27.97 10.87
CA GLU A 29 4.76 28.45 10.27
C GLU A 29 5.77 27.31 10.09
N VAL A 30 5.94 26.46 11.11
CA VAL A 30 6.85 25.30 11.06
C VAL A 30 6.37 24.29 10.02
N ALA A 31 5.06 24.03 9.97
CA ALA A 31 4.46 23.15 8.97
C ALA A 31 4.69 23.68 7.53
N PHE A 32 4.55 24.99 7.33
CA PHE A 32 4.76 25.61 6.02
C PHE A 32 6.21 25.53 5.56
N GLU A 33 7.18 25.79 6.44
CA GLU A 33 8.60 25.66 6.10
C GLU A 33 8.99 24.22 5.78
N LEU A 34 8.53 23.24 6.57
CA LEU A 34 8.73 21.82 6.27
C LEU A 34 8.11 21.41 4.93
N TRP A 35 6.91 21.90 4.63
CA TRP A 35 6.27 21.66 3.34
C TRP A 35 7.09 22.23 2.18
N ARG A 36 7.66 23.43 2.32
CA ARG A 36 8.54 24.01 1.30
C ARG A 36 9.81 23.18 1.09
N LEU A 37 10.41 22.68 2.17
CA LEU A 37 11.60 21.84 2.09
C LEU A 37 11.33 20.47 1.45
N LEU A 38 10.11 19.93 1.59
CA LEU A 38 9.70 18.62 1.05
C LEU A 38 9.15 18.70 -0.38
N ALA A 39 8.26 19.66 -0.63
CA ALA A 39 7.44 19.73 -1.85
C ALA A 39 7.63 21.02 -2.66
N GLY A 40 8.37 22.00 -2.12
CA GLY A 40 8.59 23.28 -2.79
C GLY A 40 9.48 23.15 -4.04
N PRO A 41 9.23 23.95 -5.10
CA PRO A 41 10.13 24.05 -6.25
C PRO A 41 11.53 24.50 -5.79
N ALA A 42 12.57 24.10 -6.53
CA ALA A 42 13.96 24.40 -6.17
C ALA A 42 14.26 25.91 -6.05
N ALA A 43 13.45 26.75 -6.70
CA ALA A 43 13.54 28.21 -6.60
C ALA A 43 13.04 28.76 -5.24
N GLN A 44 12.24 28.00 -4.47
CA GLN A 44 11.64 28.49 -3.22
C GLN A 44 12.53 28.28 -1.99
N THR A 45 13.45 27.32 -2.00
CA THR A 45 14.36 27.04 -0.87
C THR A 45 15.71 26.57 -1.39
N ARG A 46 16.79 27.03 -0.74
CA ARG A 46 18.17 26.56 -1.03
C ARG A 46 18.42 25.13 -0.56
N PHE A 47 17.63 24.66 0.38
CA PHE A 47 17.75 23.35 1.03
C PHE A 47 16.54 22.49 0.69
N ARG A 48 16.73 21.16 0.65
CA ARG A 48 15.66 20.17 0.44
C ARG A 48 15.80 19.02 1.40
N LEU A 49 14.66 18.53 1.88
CA LEU A 49 14.60 17.29 2.65
C LEU A 49 14.50 16.11 1.68
N VAL A 50 15.42 15.17 1.82
CA VAL A 50 15.41 13.91 1.08
C VAL A 50 15.27 12.79 2.10
N VAL A 51 14.36 11.86 1.81
CA VAL A 51 14.25 10.63 2.59
C VAL A 51 15.39 9.73 2.15
N VAL A 52 16.32 9.47 3.06
CA VAL A 52 17.37 8.46 2.87
C VAL A 52 16.96 7.25 3.71
N ASP A 53 16.79 6.12 3.05
CA ASP A 53 16.53 4.88 3.76
C ASP A 53 17.76 4.51 4.59
N HIS A 54 17.55 4.20 5.87
CA HIS A 54 18.62 3.70 6.72
C HIS A 54 19.15 2.38 6.11
N PRO A 55 20.47 2.10 6.09
CA PRO A 55 21.01 0.86 5.53
C PRO A 55 20.40 -0.41 6.18
N ASP A 56 19.95 -0.29 7.43
CA ASP A 56 19.27 -1.37 8.17
C ASP A 56 17.74 -1.37 8.02
N ALA A 57 17.16 -0.42 7.28
CA ALA A 57 15.73 -0.44 7.00
C ALA A 57 15.45 -1.56 5.99
N PRO A 58 14.49 -2.47 6.26
CA PRO A 58 14.11 -3.47 5.27
C PRO A 58 13.64 -2.75 4.01
N ALA A 59 14.05 -3.27 2.83
CA ALA A 59 13.84 -2.63 1.52
C ALA A 59 12.39 -2.22 1.22
N ASP A 60 11.41 -2.79 1.94
CA ASP A 60 9.98 -2.50 1.80
C ASP A 60 9.48 -1.34 2.69
N LYS A 61 10.32 -0.72 3.53
CA LYS A 61 9.93 0.36 4.46
C LYS A 61 10.27 1.78 3.98
N GLY A 62 10.82 1.91 2.78
CA GLY A 62 11.16 3.18 2.15
C GLY A 62 10.47 3.33 0.80
N GLY A 63 9.35 4.04 0.73
CA GLY A 63 8.67 4.25 -0.55
C GLY A 63 7.37 5.00 -0.40
N ARG A 64 6.97 5.71 -1.46
CA ARG A 64 5.62 6.27 -1.55
C ARG A 64 4.64 5.11 -1.41
N PRO A 65 3.69 5.14 -0.46
CA PRO A 65 2.72 4.06 -0.32
C PRO A 65 2.05 3.82 -1.66
N SER A 66 2.02 2.55 -2.08
CA SER A 66 1.40 2.15 -3.34
C SER A 66 -0.03 2.68 -3.39
N THR A 67 -0.32 3.57 -4.34
CA THR A 67 -1.68 4.06 -4.59
C THR A 67 -2.60 2.98 -5.17
N ARG A 68 -2.04 1.82 -5.53
CA ARG A 68 -2.82 0.69 -6.04
C ARG A 68 -3.49 -0.03 -4.87
N SER A 69 -4.81 0.12 -4.78
CA SER A 69 -5.65 -0.67 -3.87
C SER A 69 -5.42 -2.15 -4.11
N ARG A 70 -5.13 -2.88 -3.02
CA ARG A 70 -5.03 -4.35 -3.02
C ARG A 70 -6.42 -5.01 -3.14
N VAL A 71 -7.49 -4.28 -2.84
CA VAL A 71 -8.87 -4.79 -2.86
C VAL A 71 -9.38 -4.89 -4.30
N PRO A 72 -9.78 -6.07 -4.79
CA PRO A 72 -10.38 -6.24 -6.11
C PRO A 72 -11.58 -5.32 -6.32
N THR A 73 -11.64 -4.68 -7.49
CA THR A 73 -12.79 -3.86 -7.87
C THR A 73 -13.88 -4.74 -8.51
N ARG A 74 -15.11 -4.22 -8.64
CA ARG A 74 -16.17 -4.91 -9.40
C ARG A 74 -15.73 -5.29 -10.81
N LYS A 75 -15.02 -4.39 -11.50
CA LYS A 75 -14.46 -4.65 -12.83
C LYS A 75 -13.41 -5.76 -12.83
N ASP A 76 -12.63 -5.90 -11.76
CA ASP A 76 -11.68 -7.00 -11.64
C ASP A 76 -12.41 -8.35 -11.54
N ARG A 77 -13.54 -8.40 -10.81
CA ARG A 77 -14.39 -9.60 -10.70
C ARG A 77 -15.07 -9.96 -12.02
N GLU A 78 -15.60 -8.98 -12.74
CA GLU A 78 -16.19 -9.18 -14.07
C GLU A 78 -15.16 -9.75 -15.07
N ARG A 79 -13.92 -9.23 -15.05
CA ARG A 79 -12.83 -9.75 -15.89
C ARG A 79 -12.47 -11.19 -15.58
N VAL A 80 -12.42 -11.54 -14.29
CA VAL A 80 -12.09 -12.91 -13.87
C VAL A 80 -13.24 -13.86 -14.17
N ALA A 81 -14.50 -13.43 -14.04
CA ALA A 81 -15.65 -14.23 -14.43
C ALA A 81 -15.64 -14.56 -15.93
N GLU A 82 -15.35 -13.58 -16.78
CA GLU A 82 -15.21 -13.80 -18.22
C GLU A 82 -14.06 -14.77 -18.52
N PHE A 83 -12.89 -14.56 -17.90
CA PHE A 83 -11.76 -15.47 -18.03
C PHE A 83 -12.11 -16.90 -17.58
N SER A 84 -12.81 -17.08 -16.47
CA SER A 84 -13.26 -18.40 -16.00
C SER A 84 -14.22 -19.06 -16.98
N CYS A 85 -15.18 -18.32 -17.52
CA CYS A 85 -16.10 -18.85 -18.54
C CYS A 85 -15.35 -19.36 -19.77
N LYS A 86 -14.37 -18.58 -20.27
CA LYS A 86 -13.51 -19.00 -21.38
C LYS A 86 -12.60 -20.18 -21.01
N LEU A 87 -12.12 -20.23 -19.77
CA LEU A 87 -11.29 -21.32 -19.30
C LEU A 87 -12.06 -22.64 -19.28
N ASP A 88 -13.32 -22.62 -18.85
CA ASP A 88 -14.19 -23.80 -18.82
C ASP A 88 -14.52 -24.30 -20.24
N LEU A 89 -14.67 -23.40 -21.20
CA LEU A 89 -14.94 -23.74 -22.60
C LEU A 89 -13.73 -24.36 -23.31
N HIS A 90 -12.54 -23.79 -23.13
CA HIS A 90 -11.35 -24.15 -23.92
C HIS A 90 -10.38 -25.07 -23.19
N GLY A 91 -10.43 -25.12 -21.85
CA GLY A 91 -9.50 -25.88 -21.00
C GLY A 91 -8.04 -25.38 -21.04
N LYS A 92 -7.75 -24.30 -21.76
CA LYS A 92 -6.39 -23.77 -21.95
C LYS A 92 -6.30 -22.33 -21.47
N VAL A 93 -5.42 -22.10 -20.48
CA VAL A 93 -5.26 -20.80 -19.80
C VAL A 93 -4.84 -19.67 -20.74
N TRP A 94 -3.92 -19.92 -21.67
CA TRP A 94 -3.46 -18.88 -22.59
C TRP A 94 -4.58 -18.45 -23.54
N LEU A 95 -5.27 -19.42 -24.14
CA LEU A 95 -6.37 -19.18 -25.07
C LEU A 95 -7.56 -18.48 -24.38
N ALA A 96 -7.89 -18.91 -23.16
CA ALA A 96 -8.95 -18.27 -22.37
C ALA A 96 -8.62 -16.82 -22.00
N ARG A 97 -7.34 -16.47 -21.80
CA ARG A 97 -6.93 -15.08 -21.53
C ARG A 97 -6.99 -14.23 -22.78
N GLU A 98 -6.56 -14.77 -23.92
CA GLU A 98 -6.62 -14.10 -25.21
C GLU A 98 -8.07 -13.79 -25.59
N GLU A 99 -8.95 -14.79 -25.55
CA GLU A 99 -10.37 -14.58 -25.86
C GLU A 99 -11.06 -13.62 -24.87
N ALA A 100 -10.80 -13.74 -23.57
CA ALA A 100 -11.38 -12.82 -22.59
C ALA A 100 -10.84 -11.38 -22.78
N ALA A 101 -9.60 -11.23 -23.25
CA ALA A 101 -9.00 -9.94 -23.58
C ALA A 101 -9.69 -9.30 -24.79
N GLU A 102 -9.93 -10.09 -25.83
CA GLU A 102 -10.66 -9.67 -27.01
C GLU A 102 -12.12 -9.31 -26.70
N CYS A 103 -12.86 -10.16 -25.98
CA CYS A 103 -14.26 -9.92 -25.62
C CYS A 103 -14.45 -8.63 -24.81
N LEU A 104 -13.50 -8.30 -23.94
CA LEU A 104 -13.56 -7.12 -23.08
C LEU A 104 -12.84 -5.89 -23.66
N GLY A 105 -12.17 -6.02 -24.81
CA GLY A 105 -11.39 -4.95 -25.44
C GLY A 105 -10.24 -4.43 -24.57
N ILE A 106 -9.57 -5.31 -23.82
CA ILE A 106 -8.47 -4.96 -22.89
C ILE A 106 -7.24 -5.83 -23.15
N SER A 107 -6.10 -5.46 -22.54
CA SER A 107 -4.90 -6.29 -22.64
C SER A 107 -4.98 -7.55 -21.77
N GLU A 108 -4.36 -8.65 -22.22
CA GLU A 108 -4.16 -9.86 -21.43
C GLU A 108 -3.47 -9.58 -20.09
N SER A 109 -2.53 -8.63 -20.08
CA SER A 109 -1.82 -8.20 -18.86
C SER A 109 -2.77 -7.61 -17.81
N THR A 110 -3.89 -7.01 -18.24
CA THR A 110 -4.94 -6.49 -17.35
C THR A 110 -5.74 -7.64 -16.74
N ILE A 111 -6.09 -8.66 -17.53
CA ILE A 111 -6.79 -9.86 -17.06
C ILE A 111 -5.91 -10.62 -16.07
N LYS A 112 -4.65 -10.92 -16.45
CA LYS A 112 -3.67 -11.59 -15.58
C LYS A 112 -3.49 -10.86 -14.25
N ARG A 113 -3.51 -9.52 -14.26
CA ARG A 113 -3.43 -8.71 -13.05
C ARG A 113 -4.70 -8.84 -12.20
N ALA A 114 -5.88 -8.81 -12.81
CA ALA A 114 -7.15 -9.01 -12.11
C ALA A 114 -7.20 -10.39 -11.45
N THR A 115 -6.81 -11.46 -12.17
CA THR A 115 -6.75 -12.83 -11.64
C THR A 115 -5.85 -12.90 -10.41
N ARG A 116 -4.60 -12.43 -10.50
CA ARG A 116 -3.66 -12.41 -9.35
C ARG A 116 -4.20 -11.67 -8.14
N LYS A 117 -5.00 -10.62 -8.37
CA LYS A 117 -5.55 -9.80 -7.31
C LYS A 117 -6.69 -10.52 -6.57
N ILE A 118 -7.51 -11.26 -7.30
CA ILE A 118 -8.57 -12.10 -6.71
C ILE A 118 -7.96 -13.31 -6.00
N GLU A 119 -7.01 -14.01 -6.61
CA GLU A 119 -6.29 -15.13 -5.98
C GLU A 119 -5.63 -14.70 -4.65
N ALA A 120 -5.08 -13.49 -4.59
CA ALA A 120 -4.51 -12.94 -3.37
C ALA A 120 -5.57 -12.59 -2.30
N GLU A 121 -6.76 -12.11 -2.70
CA GLU A 121 -7.90 -11.89 -1.80
C GLU A 121 -8.39 -13.21 -1.21
N GLU A 122 -8.58 -14.23 -2.06
CA GLU A 122 -9.02 -15.57 -1.65
C GLU A 122 -8.01 -16.24 -0.71
N ALA A 123 -6.70 -16.15 -1.00
CA ALA A 123 -5.67 -16.71 -0.13
C ALA A 123 -5.69 -16.06 1.27
N GLN A 124 -5.88 -14.74 1.35
CA GLN A 124 -6.01 -14.03 2.62
C GLN A 124 -7.27 -14.45 3.38
N GLU A 125 -8.39 -14.64 2.68
CA GLU A 125 -9.64 -15.08 3.29
C GLU A 125 -9.52 -16.51 3.84
N ILE A 126 -8.88 -17.42 3.11
CA ILE A 126 -8.57 -18.78 3.56
C ILE A 126 -7.71 -18.74 4.82
N GLU A 127 -6.66 -17.91 4.83
CA GLU A 127 -5.78 -17.76 6.00
C GLU A 127 -6.55 -17.24 7.22
N LEU A 128 -7.36 -16.19 7.05
CA LEU A 128 -8.22 -15.64 8.11
C LEU A 128 -9.23 -16.68 8.62
N ASN A 129 -9.83 -17.47 7.73
CA ASN A 129 -10.76 -18.52 8.12
C ASN A 129 -10.06 -19.65 8.87
N SER A 130 -8.86 -20.05 8.44
CA SER A 130 -8.05 -21.06 9.13
C SER A 130 -7.65 -20.61 10.53
N THR A 131 -7.27 -19.33 10.71
CA THR A 131 -6.92 -18.77 12.01
C THR A 131 -8.13 -18.63 12.93
N ARG A 132 -9.29 -18.24 12.40
CA ARG A 132 -10.57 -18.25 13.11
C ARG A 132 -10.94 -19.65 13.59
N ALA A 133 -10.83 -20.66 12.72
CA ALA A 133 -11.10 -22.05 13.06
C ALA A 133 -10.17 -22.57 14.18
N ARG A 134 -8.87 -22.27 14.09
CA ARG A 134 -7.88 -22.61 15.15
C ARG A 134 -8.23 -21.96 16.49
N ARG A 135 -8.59 -20.67 16.49
CA ARG A 135 -9.01 -19.95 17.70
C ARG A 135 -10.28 -20.57 18.31
N ALA A 136 -11.28 -20.88 17.49
CA ALA A 136 -12.51 -21.53 17.95
C ALA A 136 -12.25 -22.91 18.56
N ALA A 137 -11.37 -23.71 17.94
CA ALA A 137 -10.96 -25.01 18.46
C ALA A 137 -10.22 -24.89 19.80
N ALA A 138 -9.29 -23.94 19.93
CA ALA A 138 -8.57 -23.67 21.17
C ALA A 138 -9.51 -23.27 22.32
N LEU A 139 -10.50 -22.39 22.04
CA LEU A 139 -11.53 -22.00 23.02
C LEU A 139 -12.41 -23.18 23.44
N LYS A 140 -12.77 -24.07 22.50
CA LYS A 140 -13.55 -25.27 22.79
C LYS A 140 -12.77 -26.25 23.68
N LYS A 141 -11.46 -26.37 23.49
CA LYS A 141 -10.58 -27.18 24.34
C LYS A 141 -10.51 -26.63 25.77
N LEU A 142 -10.26 -25.33 25.93
CA LEU A 142 -10.23 -24.66 27.24
C LEU A 142 -11.54 -24.78 28.03
N ARG A 143 -12.69 -24.82 27.34
CA ARG A 143 -14.01 -25.01 27.97
C ARG A 143 -14.28 -26.44 28.43
N ARG A 144 -13.58 -27.44 27.89
CA ARG A 144 -13.71 -28.86 28.28
C ARG A 144 -12.79 -29.26 29.42
N GLU A 145 -11.73 -28.48 29.65
CA GLU A 145 -10.74 -28.67 30.73
C GLU A 145 -11.15 -27.94 32.03
N ARG A 146 -12.30 -27.26 32.04
CA ARG A 146 -12.98 -26.70 33.21
C ARG A 146 -14.21 -27.53 33.54
#